data_AF-A0AAJ0B8I6-F1
#
_entry.id   AF-A0AAJ0B8I6-F1
#
_cell.length_a   1.000
_cell.length_b   1.000
_cell.length_c   1.000
_cell.angle_alpha   90.00
_cell.angle_beta   90.00
_cell.angle_gamma   90.00
#
_symmetry.space_group_name_H-M   'P 1'
#
loop_
_entity.id
_entity.type
_entity.pdbx_description
1 polymer ?
#
loop_
_entity_poly.entity_id
_entity_poly.type
_entity_poly.pdbx_seq_one_letter_code
_entity_poly.pdbx_strand_id
1 'polypeptide(L)'
;MKFLTQALAAMAILSSFSAATSTSESARDVGLRLMAGKTSGEFLVLGADGVLRLYAPDGATVVDAAPLDPDQIEEVAGRGRAIPEVRAVMPDFSGVDGRRVSQEQLFDQAPGFAAAMSERGPDSLTTAVSPLTRRQDCGNVICRTIATCKSNGCVFCFFFVPGIGACV
;
A
#
# COMPACT_ATOMS: atom_id res chain seq x y z
N MET A 1 74.26 9.04 33.04
CA MET A 1 73.84 9.58 31.75
C MET A 1 73.17 8.46 30.95
N LYS A 2 71.90 8.64 30.54
CA LYS A 2 71.31 8.22 29.24
C LYS A 2 71.26 6.70 28.95
N PHE A 3 70.16 6.05 28.54
CA PHE A 3 68.78 6.39 28.22
C PHE A 3 67.98 5.06 28.23
N LEU A 4 66.74 5.08 28.72
CA LEU A 4 65.79 3.96 28.63
C LEU A 4 65.45 3.64 27.16
N THR A 5 65.55 2.37 26.77
CA THR A 5 65.05 1.86 25.48
C THR A 5 63.55 1.53 25.62
N GLN A 6 62.71 2.39 25.04
CA GLN A 6 61.26 2.23 25.04
C GLN A 6 60.82 1.12 24.07
N ALA A 7 59.93 0.27 24.58
CA ALA A 7 59.13 -0.68 23.82
C ALA A 7 58.10 0.07 22.96
N LEU A 8 57.97 -0.31 21.68
CA LEU A 8 56.89 0.11 20.80
C LEU A 8 56.19 -1.15 20.28
N ALA A 9 55.20 -1.60 21.05
CA ALA A 9 54.19 -2.54 20.60
C ALA A 9 53.20 -1.76 19.73
N ALA A 10 53.26 -1.95 18.41
CA ALA A 10 52.28 -1.42 17.48
C ALA A 10 50.97 -2.23 17.62
N MET A 11 50.03 -1.76 18.44
CA MET A 11 48.65 -2.24 18.40
C MET A 11 47.96 -1.69 17.15
N ALA A 12 47.85 -2.54 16.13
CA ALA A 12 46.93 -2.32 15.03
C ALA A 12 45.50 -2.48 15.54
N ILE A 13 44.83 -1.35 15.80
CA ILE A 13 43.39 -1.32 16.10
C ILE A 13 42.67 -1.52 14.77
N LEU A 14 42.34 -2.77 14.45
CA LEU A 14 41.40 -3.12 13.38
C LEU A 14 40.00 -2.64 13.81
N SER A 15 39.63 -1.45 13.36
CA SER A 15 38.28 -0.91 13.52
C SER A 15 37.36 -1.69 12.57
N SER A 16 36.62 -2.66 13.10
CA SER A 16 35.57 -3.34 12.37
C SER A 16 34.46 -2.33 12.06
N PHE A 17 34.46 -1.79 10.84
CA PHE A 17 33.29 -1.10 10.30
C PHE A 17 32.22 -2.16 10.05
N SER A 18 31.31 -2.32 11.00
CA SER A 18 30.04 -2.99 10.72
C SER A 18 29.31 -2.13 9.70
N ALA A 19 29.39 -2.52 8.43
CA ALA A 19 28.51 -2.00 7.41
C ALA A 19 27.08 -2.35 7.86
N ALA A 20 26.33 -1.35 8.31
CA ALA A 20 24.90 -1.48 8.51
C ALA A 20 24.29 -1.75 7.13
N THR A 21 24.12 -3.03 6.79
CA THR A 21 23.29 -3.47 5.68
C THR A 21 21.91 -2.88 5.91
N SER A 22 21.64 -1.77 5.23
CA SER A 22 20.32 -1.18 5.10
C SER A 22 19.55 -2.14 4.22
N THR A 23 18.94 -3.16 4.82
CA THR A 23 17.97 -4.00 4.15
C THR A 23 16.81 -3.09 3.79
N SER A 24 16.77 -2.67 2.53
CA SER A 24 15.63 -1.97 1.94
C SER A 24 14.40 -2.86 2.10
N GLU A 25 13.58 -2.61 3.12
CA GLU A 25 12.31 -3.28 3.33
C GLU A 25 11.37 -2.91 2.17
N SER A 26 10.70 -3.90 1.56
CA SER A 26 9.76 -3.61 0.47
C SER A 26 8.51 -2.92 1.03
N ALA A 27 7.81 -2.15 0.20
CA ALA A 27 6.57 -1.52 0.65
C ALA A 27 5.50 -2.56 1.03
N ARG A 28 5.54 -3.72 0.36
CA ARG A 28 4.71 -4.87 0.71
C ARG A 28 5.00 -5.39 2.12
N ASP A 29 6.26 -5.52 2.51
CA ASP A 29 6.63 -5.99 3.85
C ASP A 29 6.17 -4.98 4.92
N VAL A 30 6.33 -3.68 4.65
CA VAL A 30 5.80 -2.62 5.51
C VAL A 30 4.28 -2.74 5.64
N GLY A 31 3.56 -2.93 4.54
CA GLY A 31 2.11 -3.13 4.54
C GLY A 31 1.67 -4.36 5.32
N LEU A 32 2.37 -5.49 5.16
CA LEU A 32 2.11 -6.72 5.91
C LEU A 32 2.35 -6.55 7.40
N ARG A 33 3.39 -5.78 7.77
CA ARG A 33 3.70 -5.45 9.16
C ARG A 33 2.60 -4.60 9.80
N LEU A 34 2.14 -3.56 9.11
CA LEU A 34 1.02 -2.74 9.60
C LEU A 34 -0.25 -3.58 9.78
N MET A 35 -0.46 -4.57 8.93
CA MET A 35 -1.62 -5.47 8.97
C MET A 35 -1.44 -6.66 9.91
N ALA A 36 -0.28 -6.81 10.56
CA ALA A 36 -0.04 -7.89 11.48
C ALA A 36 -0.90 -7.68 12.74
N GLY A 37 -1.90 -8.53 12.93
CA GLY A 37 -2.86 -8.41 14.03
C GLY A 37 -4.11 -7.58 13.69
N LYS A 38 -4.33 -7.28 12.40
CA LYS A 38 -5.48 -6.54 11.90
C LYS A 38 -6.82 -7.07 12.43
N THR A 39 -7.70 -6.16 12.84
CA THR A 39 -9.10 -6.46 13.17
C THR A 39 -10.03 -6.34 11.95
N SER A 40 -11.21 -6.97 12.02
CA SER A 40 -12.19 -6.90 10.92
C SER A 40 -12.63 -5.45 10.67
N GLY A 41 -12.51 -5.00 9.42
CA GLY A 41 -12.92 -3.65 9.01
C GLY A 41 -11.80 -2.61 8.94
N GLU A 42 -10.60 -2.91 9.46
CA GLU A 42 -9.45 -2.01 9.28
C GLU A 42 -8.99 -1.98 7.81
N PHE A 43 -8.31 -0.90 7.42
CA PHE A 43 -7.86 -0.75 6.04
C PHE A 43 -6.67 0.19 5.89
N LEU A 44 -5.88 -0.04 4.84
CA LEU A 44 -4.71 0.79 4.54
C LEU A 44 -5.05 1.92 3.59
N VAL A 45 -4.44 3.08 3.82
CA VAL A 45 -4.49 4.24 2.94
C VAL A 45 -3.09 4.83 2.79
N LEU A 46 -2.70 5.08 1.54
CA LEU A 46 -1.51 5.86 1.24
C LEU A 46 -1.94 7.34 1.07
N GLY A 47 -1.56 8.18 2.04
CA GLY A 47 -1.82 9.62 2.02
C GLY A 47 -0.88 10.34 1.07
N ALA A 48 -1.29 11.51 0.54
CA ALA A 48 -0.48 12.34 -0.38
C ALA A 48 0.86 12.82 0.21
N ASP A 49 1.03 12.70 1.52
CA ASP A 49 2.27 12.95 2.24
C ASP A 49 3.26 11.77 2.22
N GLY A 50 2.91 10.66 1.55
CA GLY A 50 3.78 9.49 1.42
C GLY A 50 3.77 8.57 2.63
N VAL A 51 2.77 8.71 3.52
CA VAL A 51 2.63 7.87 4.71
C VAL A 51 1.53 6.83 4.48
N LEU A 52 1.87 5.57 4.71
CA LEU A 52 0.94 4.46 4.70
C LEU A 52 0.32 4.31 6.09
N ARG A 53 -1.00 4.46 6.19
CA ARG A 53 -1.75 4.47 7.45
C ARG A 53 -2.75 3.33 7.50
N LEU A 54 -2.82 2.63 8.63
CA LEU A 54 -3.87 1.70 8.98
C LEU A 54 -4.98 2.46 9.70
N TYR A 55 -6.18 2.46 9.13
CA TYR A 55 -7.36 3.05 9.72
C TYR A 55 -8.20 2.02 10.44
N ALA A 56 -8.76 2.43 11.57
CA ALA A 56 -9.81 1.69 12.27
C ALA A 56 -11.09 1.62 11.41
N PRO A 57 -12.02 0.71 11.73
CA PRO A 57 -13.28 0.58 10.99
C PRO A 57 -14.14 1.85 10.97
N ASP A 58 -13.95 2.76 11.93
CA ASP A 58 -14.62 4.06 11.99
C ASP A 58 -14.20 5.01 10.85
N GLY A 59 -13.10 4.70 10.17
CA GLY A 59 -12.50 5.52 9.13
C GLY A 59 -11.96 6.87 9.62
N ALA A 60 -11.92 7.14 10.92
CA ALA A 60 -11.44 8.40 11.48
C ALA A 60 -10.14 8.24 12.26
N THR A 61 -9.93 7.06 12.85
CA THR A 61 -8.81 6.78 13.74
C THR A 61 -7.68 6.06 13.00
N VAL A 62 -6.46 6.59 13.09
CA VAL A 62 -5.24 5.93 12.62
C VAL A 62 -4.72 5.02 13.73
N VAL A 63 -4.66 3.71 13.47
CA VAL A 63 -4.24 2.67 14.42
C VAL A 63 -2.73 2.46 14.35
N ASP A 64 -2.16 2.49 13.15
CA ASP A 64 -0.73 2.36 12.90
C ASP A 64 -0.35 3.12 11.63
N ALA A 65 0.93 3.48 11.49
CA ALA A 65 1.43 4.24 10.37
C ALA A 65 2.90 3.91 10.06
N ALA A 66 3.25 3.96 8.79
CA ALA A 66 4.63 3.85 8.33
C ALA A 66 4.93 4.94 7.29
N PRO A 67 5.98 5.76 7.51
CA PRO A 67 6.48 6.62 6.46
C PRO A 67 7.11 5.76 5.36
N LEU A 68 6.77 6.04 4.09
CA LEU A 68 7.37 5.36 2.95
C LEU A 68 8.41 6.27 2.28
N ASP A 69 9.48 5.67 1.77
CA ASP A 69 10.40 6.35 0.86
C ASP A 69 9.83 6.41 -0.58
N PRO A 70 10.43 7.20 -1.49
CA PRO A 70 9.91 7.37 -2.85
C PRO A 70 9.77 6.06 -3.64
N ASP A 71 10.69 5.12 -3.47
CA ASP A 71 10.66 3.83 -4.19
C ASP A 71 9.51 2.97 -3.67
N GLN A 72 9.31 2.96 -2.35
CA GLN A 72 8.17 2.28 -1.70
C GLN A 72 6.82 2.91 -2.10
N ILE A 73 6.75 4.23 -2.22
CA ILE A 73 5.56 4.94 -2.67
C ILE A 73 5.20 4.51 -4.10
N GLU A 74 6.19 4.44 -4.99
CA GLU A 74 5.98 3.97 -6.37
C GLU A 74 5.51 2.50 -6.40
N GLU A 75 6.04 1.65 -5.52
CA GLU A 75 5.63 0.25 -5.38
C GLU A 75 4.14 0.13 -5.00
N VAL A 76 3.67 0.97 -4.07
CA VAL A 76 2.26 0.97 -3.61
C VAL A 76 1.32 1.66 -4.61
N ALA A 77 1.74 2.77 -5.19
CA ALA A 77 0.93 3.59 -6.10
C ALA A 77 0.90 3.05 -7.55
N GLY A 78 1.85 2.20 -7.92
CA GLY A 78 1.99 1.63 -9.26
C GLY A 78 0.81 0.76 -9.72
N ARG A 79 0.80 0.44 -11.02
CA ARG A 79 -0.30 -0.27 -11.73
C ARG A 79 -0.63 -1.67 -11.18
N GLY A 80 0.18 -2.20 -10.27
CA GLY A 80 0.02 -3.51 -9.65
C GLY A 80 -0.45 -3.53 -8.19
N ARG A 81 -0.65 -2.38 -7.53
CA ARG A 81 -0.91 -2.24 -6.07
C ARG A 81 -0.21 -3.33 -5.26
N ALA A 82 1.05 -3.11 -4.86
CA ALA A 82 1.83 -4.09 -4.11
C ALA A 82 1.14 -4.62 -2.84
N ILE A 83 0.18 -3.86 -2.31
CA ILE A 83 -0.65 -4.21 -1.17
C ILE A 83 -2.14 -4.20 -1.59
N PRO A 84 -2.79 -5.38 -1.72
CA PRO A 84 -4.20 -5.50 -2.11
C PRO A 84 -5.18 -4.73 -1.21
N GLU A 85 -4.82 -4.53 0.06
CA GLU A 85 -5.66 -3.94 1.11
C GLU A 85 -5.59 -2.41 1.16
N VAL A 86 -4.73 -1.80 0.33
CA VAL A 86 -4.70 -0.33 0.18
C VAL A 86 -5.95 0.09 -0.55
N ARG A 87 -6.86 0.72 0.19
CA ARG A 87 -8.15 1.15 -0.36
C ARG A 87 -7.98 2.44 -1.12
N ALA A 88 -7.27 3.42 -0.59
CA ALA A 88 -7.04 4.72 -1.22
C ALA A 88 -5.55 4.98 -1.49
N VAL A 89 -5.30 5.53 -2.68
CA VAL A 89 -4.01 6.03 -3.15
C VAL A 89 -4.32 7.40 -3.76
N MET A 90 -3.65 8.44 -3.30
CA MET A 90 -3.82 9.79 -3.85
C MET A 90 -3.13 9.93 -5.22
N PRO A 91 -3.57 10.85 -6.10
CA PRO A 91 -3.20 10.80 -7.52
C PRO A 91 -1.82 11.35 -7.88
N ASP A 92 -1.09 11.99 -6.97
CA ASP A 92 0.23 12.58 -7.26
C ASP A 92 1.19 12.40 -6.07
N PHE A 93 2.35 11.81 -6.36
CA PHE A 93 3.44 11.56 -5.42
C PHE A 93 4.79 12.10 -5.90
N SER A 94 4.79 12.94 -6.94
CA SER A 94 6.03 13.48 -7.49
C SER A 94 6.80 14.27 -6.43
N GLY A 95 8.01 13.80 -6.08
CA GLY A 95 8.87 14.43 -5.08
C GLY A 95 8.43 14.25 -3.63
N VAL A 96 7.48 13.36 -3.36
CA VAL A 96 7.01 13.04 -2.00
C VAL A 96 7.95 12.03 -1.34
N ASP A 97 8.31 12.27 -0.08
CA ASP A 97 9.08 11.36 0.77
C ASP A 97 8.46 11.37 2.17
N GLY A 98 7.76 10.29 2.53
CA GLY A 98 7.05 10.17 3.79
C GLY A 98 7.97 10.20 5.01
N ARG A 99 9.27 9.94 4.85
CA ARG A 99 10.25 10.01 5.95
C ARG A 99 10.54 11.44 6.41
N ARG A 100 10.05 12.44 5.65
CA ARG A 100 10.11 13.85 6.04
C ARG A 100 8.95 14.28 6.94
N VAL A 101 7.93 13.43 7.11
CA VAL A 101 6.80 13.66 8.02
C VAL A 101 7.28 13.46 9.45
N SER A 102 6.90 14.36 10.36
CA SER A 102 7.31 14.26 11.77
C SER A 102 6.58 13.11 12.46
N GLN A 103 7.14 12.60 13.56
CA GLN A 103 6.57 11.46 14.27
C GLN A 103 5.15 11.74 14.79
N GLU A 104 4.87 12.99 15.18
CA GLU A 104 3.56 13.43 15.65
C GLU A 104 2.53 13.41 14.51
N GLN A 105 2.95 13.73 13.29
CA GLN A 105 2.09 13.82 12.10
C GLN A 105 1.76 12.47 11.46
N LEU A 106 2.45 11.39 11.85
CA LEU A 106 2.21 10.05 11.31
C LEU A 106 0.78 9.56 11.59
N PHE A 107 0.23 9.93 12.75
CA PHE A 107 -1.09 9.50 13.21
C PHE A 107 -2.19 10.53 12.90
N ASP A 108 -1.85 11.65 12.28
CA ASP A 108 -2.83 12.57 11.73
C ASP A 108 -3.57 11.90 10.57
N GLN A 109 -4.82 12.33 10.33
CA GLN A 109 -5.53 11.88 9.14
C GLN A 109 -4.77 12.32 7.88
N ALA A 110 -4.66 11.41 6.91
CA ALA A 110 -4.04 11.70 5.63
C ALA A 110 -4.64 12.99 5.02
N PRO A 111 -3.80 13.93 4.55
CA PRO A 111 -4.30 15.09 3.83
C PRO A 111 -5.22 14.67 2.68
N GLY A 112 -6.40 15.28 2.57
CA GLY A 112 -7.38 14.94 1.53
C GLY A 112 -8.17 13.64 1.78
N PHE A 113 -7.98 12.96 2.92
CA PHE A 113 -8.70 11.74 3.27
C PHE A 113 -10.22 11.92 3.26
N ALA A 114 -10.74 13.00 3.83
CA ALA A 114 -12.17 13.30 3.82
C ALA A 114 -12.74 13.43 2.40
N ALA A 115 -11.99 14.05 1.48
CA ALA A 115 -12.39 14.16 0.08
C ALA A 115 -12.34 12.79 -0.62
N ALA A 116 -11.26 12.02 -0.43
CA ALA A 116 -11.09 10.69 -1.00
C ALA A 116 -12.13 9.66 -0.50
N MET A 117 -12.60 9.82 0.75
CA MET A 117 -13.68 9.02 1.32
C MET A 117 -15.06 9.54 0.90
N SER A 118 -15.25 10.84 0.70
CA SER A 118 -16.54 11.40 0.27
C SER A 118 -16.84 11.15 -1.21
N GLU A 119 -15.82 11.10 -2.07
CA GLU A 119 -15.97 10.71 -3.48
C GLU A 119 -16.28 9.21 -3.63
N ARG A 120 -15.98 8.43 -2.58
CA ARG A 120 -16.42 7.05 -2.42
C ARG A 120 -17.63 7.03 -1.52
N GLY A 121 -18.79 7.41 -2.06
CA GLY A 121 -20.08 7.37 -1.35
C GLY A 121 -20.32 6.04 -0.60
N PRO A 122 -21.31 6.01 0.32
CA PRO A 122 -21.52 4.95 1.30
C PRO A 122 -21.54 3.50 0.75
N ASP A 123 -21.73 3.30 -0.55
CA ASP A 123 -21.52 2.03 -1.26
C ASP A 123 -20.11 1.44 -1.14
N SER A 124 -19.11 2.22 -0.73
CA SER A 124 -17.73 1.72 -0.53
C SER A 124 -17.45 1.19 0.88
N LEU A 125 -18.34 1.34 1.87
CA LEU A 125 -18.19 0.64 3.16
C LEU A 125 -18.86 -0.74 3.18
N THR A 126 -19.56 -1.11 2.11
CA THR A 126 -20.14 -2.44 1.89
C THR A 126 -19.31 -3.26 0.88
N THR A 127 -17.98 -3.24 0.97
CA THR A 127 -17.14 -4.27 0.31
C THR A 127 -16.56 -5.28 1.30
N ALA A 128 -17.37 -5.66 2.28
CA ALA A 128 -17.65 -7.09 2.46
C ALA A 128 -18.80 -7.46 1.51
N VAL A 129 -18.60 -7.32 0.19
CA VAL A 129 -19.52 -7.98 -0.75
C VAL A 129 -19.13 -9.44 -0.68
N SER A 130 -19.97 -10.21 0.01
CA SER A 130 -20.01 -11.67 -0.06
C SER A 130 -19.56 -12.13 -1.47
N PRO A 131 -18.51 -12.95 -1.61
CA PRO A 131 -18.00 -13.39 -2.92
C PRO A 131 -18.97 -14.31 -3.70
N LEU A 132 -20.24 -14.33 -3.31
CA LEU A 132 -21.28 -15.21 -3.87
C LEU A 132 -22.40 -14.47 -4.59
N THR A 133 -22.55 -13.14 -4.45
CA THR A 133 -23.64 -12.41 -5.13
C THR A 133 -23.22 -11.80 -6.47
N ARG A 134 -21.91 -11.57 -6.71
CA ARG A 134 -21.40 -11.08 -8.02
C ARG A 134 -21.39 -12.16 -9.11
N ARG A 135 -21.72 -13.41 -8.79
CA ARG A 135 -21.83 -14.52 -9.75
C ARG A 135 -23.23 -14.70 -10.34
N GLN A 136 -24.24 -13.96 -9.88
CA GLN A 136 -25.63 -14.35 -10.14
C GLN A 136 -26.32 -13.64 -11.33
N ASP A 137 -25.68 -12.68 -12.00
CA ASP A 137 -26.40 -11.91 -13.04
C ASP A 137 -25.62 -11.66 -14.34
N CYS A 138 -24.72 -12.59 -14.71
CA CYS A 138 -23.94 -12.48 -15.94
C CYS A 138 -24.84 -12.36 -17.19
N GLY A 139 -25.99 -13.05 -17.20
CA GLY A 139 -26.92 -13.08 -18.33
C GLY A 139 -27.51 -11.72 -18.72
N ASN A 140 -27.46 -10.71 -17.84
CA ASN A 140 -27.98 -9.37 -18.10
C ASN A 140 -26.90 -8.35 -18.49
N VAL A 141 -25.63 -8.73 -18.51
CA VAL A 141 -24.52 -7.83 -18.84
C VAL A 141 -24.17 -7.96 -20.33
N ILE A 142 -24.43 -6.91 -21.11
CA ILE A 142 -24.04 -6.85 -22.53
C ILE A 142 -22.52 -6.65 -22.63
N CYS A 143 -21.88 -7.43 -23.48
CA CYS A 143 -20.43 -7.40 -23.70
C CYS A 143 -20.08 -7.23 -25.18
N ARG A 144 -19.00 -6.50 -25.43
CA ARG A 144 -18.35 -6.43 -26.76
C ARG A 144 -17.02 -7.17 -26.79
N THR A 145 -16.46 -7.44 -25.61
CA THR A 145 -15.20 -8.15 -25.42
C THR A 145 -15.28 -8.99 -24.15
N ILE A 146 -14.42 -10.00 -24.05
CA ILE A 146 -14.28 -10.86 -22.86
C ILE A 146 -13.82 -10.03 -21.63
N ALA A 147 -13.05 -8.96 -21.84
CA ALA A 147 -12.58 -8.09 -20.77
C ALA A 147 -13.74 -7.42 -20.00
N THR A 148 -14.80 -7.03 -20.71
CA THR A 148 -16.03 -6.46 -20.12
C THR A 148 -16.73 -7.44 -19.18
N CYS A 149 -16.67 -8.75 -19.46
CA CYS A 149 -17.28 -9.76 -18.59
C CYS A 149 -16.41 -10.06 -17.37
N LYS A 150 -15.09 -10.15 -17.56
CA LYS A 150 -14.15 -10.37 -16.46
C LYS A 150 -14.18 -9.25 -15.43
N SER A 151 -14.34 -8.00 -15.85
CA SER A 151 -14.49 -6.87 -14.92
C SER A 151 -15.79 -6.93 -14.09
N ASN A 152 -16.80 -7.65 -14.58
CA ASN A 152 -18.08 -7.88 -13.90
C ASN A 152 -18.12 -9.21 -13.13
N GLY A 153 -17.02 -9.98 -13.09
CA GLY A 153 -16.95 -11.26 -12.39
C GLY A 153 -17.50 -12.46 -13.17
N CYS A 154 -17.75 -12.29 -14.47
CA CYS A 154 -18.22 -13.32 -15.41
C CYS A 154 -17.05 -13.92 -16.19
N VAL A 155 -17.21 -15.14 -16.70
CA VAL A 155 -16.11 -15.92 -17.28
C VAL A 155 -15.96 -15.62 -18.76
N PHE A 156 -17.08 -15.44 -19.47
CA PHE A 156 -17.09 -15.40 -20.92
C PHE A 156 -18.09 -14.39 -21.49
N CYS A 157 -17.88 -14.00 -22.74
CA CYS A 157 -18.80 -13.16 -23.51
C CYS A 157 -19.35 -13.99 -24.68
N PHE A 158 -20.62 -14.38 -24.61
CA PHE A 158 -21.29 -15.13 -25.66
C PHE A 158 -21.88 -14.17 -26.70
N PHE A 159 -21.32 -14.17 -27.91
CA PHE A 159 -21.72 -13.25 -28.99
C PHE A 159 -22.96 -13.77 -29.73
N PHE A 160 -24.02 -12.97 -29.76
CA PHE A 160 -25.21 -13.24 -30.59
C PHE A 160 -25.03 -12.72 -32.02
N VAL A 161 -24.29 -11.62 -32.16
CA VAL A 161 -23.95 -10.98 -33.44
C VAL A 161 -22.51 -10.43 -33.38
N PRO A 162 -21.85 -10.15 -34.52
CA PRO A 162 -20.51 -9.58 -34.53
C PRO A 162 -20.41 -8.32 -33.67
N GLY A 163 -19.61 -8.38 -32.61
CA GLY A 163 -19.35 -7.25 -31.71
C GLY A 163 -20.38 -7.02 -30.60
N ILE A 164 -21.43 -7.85 -30.47
CA ILE A 164 -22.40 -7.76 -29.35
C ILE A 164 -22.71 -9.16 -28.81
N GLY A 165 -22.52 -9.33 -27.51
CA GLY A 165 -22.83 -10.55 -26.77
C GLY A 165 -23.39 -10.27 -25.38
N ALA A 166 -23.65 -11.34 -24.62
CA ALA A 166 -23.95 -11.28 -23.18
C ALA A 166 -22.90 -12.04 -22.38
N CYS A 167 -22.65 -11.58 -21.15
CA CYS A 167 -21.75 -12.27 -20.26
C CYS A 167 -22.38 -13.58 -19.75
N VAL A 168 -21.53 -14.58 -19.55
CA VAL A 168 -21.88 -15.85 -18.91
C VAL A 168 -20.81 -16.28 -17.92
#